data_AF-A0A661Y276-F1
#
_entry.id   AF-A0A661Y276-F1
#
_cell.length_a   1.000
_cell.length_b   1.000
_cell.length_c   1.000
_cell.angle_alpha   90.00
_cell.angle_beta   90.00
_cell.angle_gamma   90.00
#
_symmetry.space_group_name_H-M   'P 1'
#
loop_
_entity.id
_entity.type
_entity.pdbx_description
1 polymer ?
#
loop_
_entity_poly.entity_id
_entity_poly.type
_entity_poly.pdbx_seq_one_letter_code
_entity_poly.pdbx_strand_id
1 'polypeptide(L)'
;MSADHGAPEAPEYMTTIGMEAGRFDFTYFREEGPLNNVLMERFGREDLIATHSHPYLYLNLAAIAEAGLDIEEVESFIADEVVKIPGIAYAQTRSDLLEGRISNAPLQVQIRRNFHPVRSGNIHMIQEHYWFLHSTDEGPKMGLEGIAAIHGSPWVYDTYVPIFFAGNGIPAQTINRRVSPTDIAPTIARYLNIKFPSGSIGDPLEEVMVKKD
;
A
#
# COMPACT_ATOMS: atom_id res chain seq x y z
N MET A 1 19.99 8.24 9.43
CA MET A 1 19.46 8.66 8.12
C MET A 1 18.76 7.46 7.50
N SER A 2 17.63 7.66 6.84
CA SER A 2 16.89 6.61 6.14
C SER A 2 16.04 7.24 5.03
N ALA A 3 15.20 6.45 4.38
CA ALA A 3 14.10 6.91 3.53
C ALA A 3 12.77 6.38 4.09
N ASP A 4 11.69 7.10 3.82
CA ASP A 4 10.33 6.67 4.15
C ASP A 4 9.84 5.56 3.20
N HIS A 5 10.33 5.55 1.96
CA HIS A 5 10.10 4.51 0.96
C HIS A 5 11.22 4.48 -0.08
N GLY A 6 11.23 3.45 -0.92
CA GLY A 6 12.01 3.37 -2.15
C GLY A 6 11.31 4.06 -3.31
N ALA A 7 11.64 3.70 -4.55
CA ALA A 7 10.99 4.23 -5.73
C ALA A 7 11.06 3.24 -6.90
N PRO A 8 10.01 3.17 -7.75
CA PRO A 8 10.07 2.46 -9.01
C PRO A 8 10.58 3.36 -10.14
N GLU A 9 10.99 2.73 -11.24
CA GLU A 9 11.09 3.39 -12.54
C GLU A 9 9.71 3.70 -13.13
N ALA A 10 9.65 4.65 -14.07
CA ALA A 10 8.40 5.00 -14.77
C ALA A 10 7.90 3.84 -15.65
N PRO A 11 6.59 3.52 -15.66
CA PRO A 11 5.99 2.48 -16.48
C PRO A 11 6.40 2.54 -17.96
N GLU A 12 6.44 3.74 -18.54
CA GLU A 12 6.81 3.96 -19.94
C GLU A 12 8.25 3.52 -20.20
N TYR A 13 9.18 3.77 -19.26
CA TYR A 13 10.54 3.24 -19.37
C TYR A 13 10.54 1.71 -19.25
N MET A 14 9.80 1.15 -18.30
CA MET A 14 9.73 -0.31 -18.09
C MET A 14 9.18 -1.05 -19.30
N THR A 15 8.23 -0.48 -20.04
CA THR A 15 7.77 -1.05 -21.31
C THR A 15 8.87 -1.10 -22.37
N THR A 16 9.80 -0.13 -22.39
CA THR A 16 10.90 -0.13 -23.37
C THR A 16 11.91 -1.26 -23.17
N ILE A 17 11.94 -1.85 -21.96
CA ILE A 17 12.78 -3.01 -21.61
C ILE A 17 11.98 -4.32 -21.53
N GLY A 18 10.75 -4.33 -22.05
CA GLY A 18 9.94 -5.54 -22.22
C GLY A 18 9.11 -5.95 -21.01
N MET A 19 8.90 -5.06 -20.03
CA MET A 19 7.99 -5.35 -18.92
C MET A 19 6.55 -4.95 -19.25
N GLU A 20 5.60 -5.77 -18.79
CA GLU A 20 4.18 -5.41 -18.77
C GLU A 20 3.92 -4.42 -17.62
N ALA A 21 3.89 -3.13 -17.94
CA ALA A 21 3.77 -2.04 -16.99
C ALA A 21 2.70 -1.04 -17.47
N GLY A 22 2.15 -0.27 -16.54
CA GLY A 22 1.09 0.69 -16.86
C GLY A 22 0.72 1.59 -15.69
N ARG A 23 -0.31 2.40 -15.90
CA ARG A 23 -0.90 3.24 -14.86
C ARG A 23 -2.39 3.39 -15.13
N PHE A 24 -3.19 3.39 -14.07
CA PHE A 24 -4.63 3.58 -14.15
C PHE A 24 -4.98 5.06 -14.06
N ASP A 25 -6.03 5.47 -14.78
CA ASP A 25 -6.60 6.80 -14.56
C ASP A 25 -7.29 6.90 -13.18
N PHE A 26 -7.45 8.12 -12.68
CA PHE A 26 -7.99 8.44 -11.36
C PHE A 26 -9.47 8.05 -11.31
N THR A 27 -10.19 8.29 -12.40
CA THR A 27 -11.61 7.96 -12.52
C THR A 27 -11.81 6.52 -12.97
N TYR A 28 -10.76 5.79 -13.39
CA TYR A 28 -10.87 4.47 -13.99
C TYR A 28 -11.77 3.52 -13.20
N PHE A 29 -11.51 3.32 -11.90
CA PHE A 29 -12.28 2.35 -11.11
C PHE A 29 -13.71 2.80 -10.76
N ARG A 30 -14.07 4.08 -10.97
CA ARG A 30 -15.40 4.61 -10.67
C ARG A 30 -16.24 4.91 -11.90
N GLU A 31 -15.63 5.41 -12.97
CA GLU A 31 -16.36 5.99 -14.12
C GLU A 31 -16.09 5.23 -15.41
N GLU A 32 -14.83 4.91 -15.69
CA GLU A 32 -14.42 4.40 -17.01
C GLU A 32 -14.25 2.87 -17.05
N GLY A 33 -14.12 2.25 -15.90
CA GLY A 33 -13.72 0.86 -15.74
C GLY A 33 -14.88 -0.14 -15.89
N PRO A 34 -14.56 -1.45 -15.92
CA PRO A 34 -15.55 -2.50 -16.13
C PRO A 34 -16.53 -2.68 -14.96
N LEU A 35 -16.25 -2.08 -13.79
CA LEU A 35 -16.97 -2.33 -12.55
C LEU A 35 -18.44 -1.87 -12.60
N ASN A 36 -18.74 -0.73 -13.22
CA ASN A 36 -20.11 -0.19 -13.22
C ASN A 36 -21.11 -1.14 -13.89
N ASN A 37 -20.71 -1.76 -15.01
CA ASN A 37 -21.57 -2.69 -15.73
C ASN A 37 -21.85 -3.97 -14.93
N VAL A 38 -20.82 -4.55 -14.32
CA VAL A 38 -20.97 -5.78 -13.52
C VAL A 38 -21.70 -5.53 -12.21
N LEU A 39 -21.56 -4.34 -11.61
CA LEU A 39 -22.33 -3.91 -10.44
C LEU A 39 -23.80 -3.70 -10.78
N MET A 40 -24.10 -3.05 -11.92
CA MET A 40 -25.46 -2.90 -12.41
C MET A 40 -26.10 -4.26 -12.69
N GLU A 41 -25.39 -5.19 -13.31
CA GLU A 41 -25.88 -6.54 -13.60
C GLU A 41 -26.13 -7.35 -12.32
N ARG A 42 -25.21 -7.29 -11.34
CA ARG A 42 -25.30 -8.07 -10.11
C ARG A 42 -26.28 -7.50 -9.09
N PHE A 43 -26.27 -6.18 -8.89
CA PHE A 43 -26.93 -5.49 -7.79
C PHE A 43 -27.98 -4.47 -8.23
N GLY A 44 -28.12 -4.19 -9.53
CA GLY A 44 -29.05 -3.18 -10.05
C GLY A 44 -28.64 -1.74 -9.71
N ARG A 45 -27.37 -1.52 -9.34
CA ARG A 45 -26.81 -0.22 -8.93
C ARG A 45 -25.38 -0.11 -9.47
N GLU A 46 -25.04 1.03 -10.05
CA GLU A 46 -23.67 1.35 -10.49
C GLU A 46 -22.94 2.31 -9.55
N ASP A 47 -23.66 2.99 -8.64
CA ASP A 47 -23.15 4.01 -7.72
C ASP A 47 -22.64 3.44 -6.39
N LEU A 48 -22.31 2.13 -6.36
CA LEU A 48 -21.83 1.43 -5.17
C LEU A 48 -20.36 1.75 -4.84
N ILE A 49 -19.59 2.29 -5.78
CA ILE A 49 -18.22 2.79 -5.57
C ILE A 49 -18.27 4.32 -5.43
N ALA A 50 -17.83 4.83 -4.29
CA ALA A 50 -17.81 6.28 -4.05
C ALA A 50 -16.61 6.94 -4.72
N THR A 51 -15.43 6.35 -4.53
CA THR A 51 -14.17 6.86 -5.09
C THR A 51 -13.06 5.80 -5.01
N HIS A 52 -11.98 6.06 -5.74
CA HIS A 52 -10.71 5.39 -5.60
C HIS A 52 -9.70 6.37 -5.03
N SER A 53 -9.02 5.97 -3.95
CA SER A 53 -7.86 6.69 -3.42
C SER A 53 -6.86 5.64 -2.97
N HIS A 54 -5.74 5.59 -3.67
CA HIS A 54 -4.78 4.51 -3.56
C HIS A 54 -4.38 4.22 -2.09
N PRO A 55 -4.23 2.93 -1.72
CA PRO A 55 -4.47 1.75 -2.54
C PRO A 55 -5.92 1.23 -2.46
N TYR A 56 -6.88 2.03 -2.01
CA TYR A 56 -8.23 1.57 -1.67
C TYR A 56 -9.32 2.01 -2.66
N LEU A 57 -10.29 1.13 -2.89
CA LEU A 57 -11.63 1.53 -3.28
C LEU A 57 -12.46 1.82 -2.03
N TYR A 58 -13.15 2.96 -2.05
CA TYR A 58 -14.11 3.36 -1.03
C TYR A 58 -15.51 3.15 -1.58
N LEU A 59 -16.33 2.39 -0.85
CA LEU A 59 -17.70 2.10 -1.25
C LEU A 59 -18.66 3.18 -0.76
N ASN A 60 -19.73 3.37 -1.53
CA ASN A 60 -20.83 4.23 -1.16
C ASN A 60 -21.76 3.51 -0.19
N LEU A 61 -21.43 3.59 1.11
CA LEU A 61 -22.17 2.89 2.16
C LEU A 61 -23.64 3.30 2.26
N ALA A 62 -23.97 4.53 1.86
CA ALA A 62 -25.36 5.00 1.81
C ALA A 62 -26.14 4.28 0.69
N ALA A 63 -25.58 4.21 -0.53
CA ALA A 63 -26.19 3.49 -1.65
C ALA A 63 -26.39 2.00 -1.35
N ILE A 64 -25.40 1.36 -0.72
CA ILE A 64 -25.48 -0.05 -0.29
C ILE A 64 -26.62 -0.24 0.70
N ALA A 65 -26.72 0.63 1.71
CA ALA A 65 -27.78 0.55 2.71
C ALA A 65 -29.18 0.83 2.13
N GLU A 66 -29.32 1.82 1.24
CA GLU A 66 -30.57 2.14 0.55
C GLU A 66 -31.07 0.99 -0.33
N ALA A 67 -30.15 0.27 -0.97
CA ALA A 67 -30.46 -0.92 -1.77
C ALA A 67 -30.72 -2.18 -0.92
N GLY A 68 -30.50 -2.11 0.41
CA GLY A 68 -30.64 -3.26 1.31
C GLY A 68 -29.61 -4.36 1.04
N LEU A 69 -28.45 -4.00 0.48
CA LEU A 69 -27.39 -4.93 0.13
C LEU A 69 -26.50 -5.23 1.35
N ASP A 70 -25.98 -6.45 1.41
CA ASP A 70 -24.98 -6.83 2.39
C ASP A 70 -23.60 -6.28 1.99
N ILE A 71 -22.93 -5.59 2.92
CA ILE A 71 -21.65 -4.93 2.63
C ILE A 71 -20.54 -5.95 2.34
N GLU A 72 -20.56 -7.10 2.99
CA GLU A 72 -19.54 -8.13 2.81
C GLU A 72 -19.70 -8.79 1.43
N GLU A 73 -20.95 -9.07 1.00
CA GLU A 73 -21.23 -9.56 -0.35
C GLU A 73 -20.75 -8.56 -1.41
N VAL A 74 -21.04 -7.26 -1.24
CA VAL A 74 -20.59 -6.22 -2.17
C VAL A 74 -19.06 -6.12 -2.19
N GLU A 75 -18.42 -6.19 -1.02
CA GLU A 75 -16.95 -6.14 -0.93
C GLU A 75 -16.30 -7.33 -1.65
N SER A 76 -16.76 -8.55 -1.37
CA SER A 76 -16.24 -9.77 -2.01
C SER A 76 -16.46 -9.75 -3.53
N PHE A 77 -17.65 -9.37 -3.99
CA PHE A 77 -17.93 -9.28 -5.43
C PHE A 77 -17.01 -8.27 -6.12
N ILE A 78 -16.83 -7.07 -5.56
CA ILE A 78 -15.95 -6.06 -6.14
C ILE A 78 -14.49 -6.53 -6.16
N ALA A 79 -14.02 -7.16 -5.08
CA ALA A 79 -12.66 -7.70 -5.03
C ALA A 79 -12.43 -8.75 -6.14
N ASP A 80 -13.39 -9.66 -6.33
CA ASP A 80 -13.32 -10.70 -7.37
C ASP A 80 -13.35 -10.13 -8.79
N GLU A 81 -14.10 -9.04 -9.05
CA GLU A 81 -14.12 -8.38 -10.35
C GLU A 81 -12.87 -7.53 -10.60
N VAL A 82 -12.36 -6.83 -9.57
CA VAL A 82 -11.16 -5.99 -9.66
C VAL A 82 -9.92 -6.78 -10.05
N VAL A 83 -9.74 -7.99 -9.51
CA VAL A 83 -8.57 -8.82 -9.84
C VAL A 83 -8.56 -9.35 -11.27
N LYS A 84 -9.68 -9.25 -12.00
CA LYS A 84 -9.76 -9.61 -13.42
C LYS A 84 -9.23 -8.49 -14.34
N ILE A 85 -9.04 -7.30 -13.80
CA ILE A 85 -8.53 -6.14 -14.53
C ILE A 85 -7.02 -6.34 -14.76
N PRO A 86 -6.53 -6.31 -16.01
CA PRO A 86 -5.10 -6.37 -16.29
C PRO A 86 -4.34 -5.29 -15.53
N GLY A 87 -3.25 -5.68 -14.86
CA GLY A 87 -2.47 -4.77 -14.01
C GLY A 87 -2.86 -4.78 -12.54
N ILE A 88 -3.87 -5.55 -12.13
CA ILE A 88 -4.18 -5.84 -10.72
C ILE A 88 -3.75 -7.26 -10.37
N ALA A 89 -2.91 -7.40 -9.35
CA ALA A 89 -2.39 -8.68 -8.90
C ALA A 89 -3.24 -9.31 -7.78
N TYR A 90 -3.84 -8.48 -6.92
CA TYR A 90 -4.57 -8.94 -5.74
C TYR A 90 -5.54 -7.88 -5.21
N ALA A 91 -6.59 -8.31 -4.53
CA ALA A 91 -7.50 -7.46 -3.78
C ALA A 91 -7.85 -8.11 -2.43
N GLN A 92 -7.88 -7.32 -1.36
CA GLN A 92 -8.28 -7.74 -0.03
C GLN A 92 -9.47 -6.93 0.45
N THR A 93 -10.52 -7.59 0.91
CA THR A 93 -11.68 -6.90 1.50
C THR A 93 -11.40 -6.44 2.93
N ARG A 94 -12.07 -5.36 3.32
CA ARG A 94 -12.09 -4.85 4.69
C ARG A 94 -12.71 -5.85 5.64
N SER A 95 -13.80 -6.53 5.24
CA SER A 95 -14.44 -7.57 6.05
C SER A 95 -13.48 -8.71 6.38
N ASP A 96 -12.70 -9.19 5.41
CA ASP A 96 -11.67 -10.21 5.66
C ASP A 96 -10.58 -9.74 6.63
N LEU A 97 -10.15 -8.47 6.51
CA LEU A 97 -9.14 -7.90 7.39
C LEU A 97 -9.62 -7.78 8.83
N LEU A 98 -10.89 -7.42 9.04
CA LEU A 98 -11.48 -7.30 10.37
C LEU A 98 -11.76 -8.65 11.02
N GLU A 99 -12.20 -9.62 10.24
CA GLU A 99 -12.46 -10.98 10.73
C GLU A 99 -11.19 -11.83 10.83
N GLY A 100 -10.06 -11.35 10.31
CA GLY A 100 -8.82 -12.08 10.30
C GLY A 100 -8.82 -13.26 9.31
N ARG A 101 -9.62 -13.20 8.25
CA ARG A 101 -9.64 -14.16 7.14
C ARG A 101 -8.47 -13.92 6.19
N ILE A 102 -7.27 -13.99 6.75
CA ILE A 102 -6.01 -13.73 6.09
C ILE A 102 -5.01 -14.83 6.48
N SER A 103 -4.14 -15.15 5.54
CA SER A 103 -2.97 -16.00 5.74
C SER A 103 -1.78 -15.20 6.30
N ASN A 104 -0.70 -15.91 6.63
CA ASN A 104 0.59 -15.32 6.97
C ASN A 104 1.49 -15.10 5.74
N ALA A 105 0.92 -15.08 4.53
CA ALA A 105 1.68 -14.75 3.33
C ALA A 105 2.26 -13.33 3.43
N PRO A 106 3.51 -13.09 2.97
CA PRO A 106 4.18 -11.79 3.14
C PRO A 106 3.36 -10.59 2.65
N LEU A 107 2.66 -10.72 1.52
CA LEU A 107 1.80 -9.66 0.98
C LEU A 107 0.63 -9.31 1.92
N GLN A 108 -0.12 -10.32 2.38
CA GLN A 108 -1.27 -10.09 3.27
C GLN A 108 -0.84 -9.55 4.65
N VAL A 109 0.35 -9.91 5.14
CA VAL A 109 0.92 -9.30 6.35
C VAL A 109 1.22 -7.81 6.14
N GLN A 110 1.71 -7.41 4.96
CA GLN A 110 1.93 -6.00 4.63
C GLN A 110 0.62 -5.22 4.55
N ILE A 111 -0.39 -5.77 3.87
CA ILE A 111 -1.75 -5.22 3.78
C ILE A 111 -2.31 -4.99 5.20
N ARG A 112 -2.26 -6.02 6.06
CA ARG A 112 -2.74 -5.90 7.45
C ARG A 112 -2.02 -4.79 8.23
N ARG A 113 -0.71 -4.63 8.04
CA ARG A 113 0.06 -3.57 8.71
C ARG A 113 -0.27 -2.16 8.21
N ASN A 114 -0.81 -2.03 6.99
CA ASN A 114 -1.26 -0.77 6.41
C ASN A 114 -2.72 -0.42 6.74
N PHE A 115 -3.51 -1.39 7.21
CA PHE A 115 -4.94 -1.22 7.46
C PHE A 115 -5.24 -0.51 8.79
N HIS A 116 -6.17 0.44 8.75
CA HIS A 116 -6.74 1.09 9.92
C HIS A 116 -8.28 1.09 9.85
N PRO A 117 -9.01 0.49 10.81
CA PRO A 117 -10.46 0.25 10.72
C PRO A 117 -11.35 1.48 10.44
N VAL A 118 -10.87 2.66 10.80
CA VAL A 118 -11.58 3.95 10.69
C VAL A 118 -11.09 4.81 9.51
N ARG A 119 -9.95 4.47 8.89
CA ARG A 119 -9.31 5.34 7.87
C ARG A 119 -9.10 4.65 6.53
N SER A 120 -8.93 3.33 6.52
CA SER A 120 -8.79 2.55 5.30
C SER A 120 -10.13 2.38 4.60
N GLY A 121 -10.09 2.26 3.27
CA GLY A 121 -11.26 1.95 2.46
C GLY A 121 -11.67 0.48 2.55
N ASN A 122 -12.56 0.09 1.65
CA ASN A 122 -13.23 -1.21 1.67
C ASN A 122 -12.45 -2.30 0.94
N ILE A 123 -11.84 -1.97 -0.21
CA ILE A 123 -11.08 -2.93 -1.00
C ILE A 123 -9.65 -2.42 -1.11
N HIS A 124 -8.70 -3.10 -0.46
CA HIS A 124 -7.28 -2.81 -0.67
C HIS A 124 -6.82 -3.52 -1.94
N MET A 125 -6.47 -2.75 -2.96
CA MET A 125 -5.95 -3.26 -4.23
C MET A 125 -4.44 -3.33 -4.19
N ILE A 126 -3.88 -4.30 -4.92
CA ILE A 126 -2.46 -4.45 -5.17
C ILE A 126 -2.29 -4.56 -6.68
N GLN A 127 -1.58 -3.61 -7.25
CA GLN A 127 -1.18 -3.62 -8.64
C GLN A 127 -0.19 -4.75 -8.96
N GLU A 128 -0.05 -5.10 -10.23
CA GLU A 128 1.12 -5.83 -10.73
C GLU A 128 2.40 -4.99 -10.62
N HIS A 129 3.56 -5.61 -10.85
CA HIS A 129 4.84 -4.89 -10.81
C HIS A 129 4.88 -3.77 -11.85
N TYR A 130 5.31 -2.56 -11.45
CA TYR A 130 5.40 -1.38 -12.31
C TYR A 130 4.05 -0.91 -12.88
N TRP A 131 2.96 -1.31 -12.24
CA TRP A 131 1.65 -0.72 -12.45
C TRP A 131 1.35 0.33 -11.37
N PHE A 132 0.80 1.48 -11.74
CA PHE A 132 0.44 2.50 -10.76
C PHE A 132 -1.08 2.60 -10.59
N LEU A 133 -1.54 2.47 -9.34
CA LEU A 133 -2.90 2.81 -8.91
C LEU A 133 -3.08 4.32 -8.76
N HIS A 134 -2.45 5.11 -9.62
CA HIS A 134 -2.45 6.55 -9.53
C HIS A 134 -2.41 7.14 -10.93
N SER A 135 -3.20 8.20 -11.14
CA SER A 135 -3.22 8.89 -12.43
C SER A 135 -2.11 9.93 -12.54
N THR A 136 -1.69 10.17 -13.77
CA THR A 136 -0.86 11.33 -14.13
C THR A 136 -1.61 12.66 -13.98
N ASP A 137 -2.94 12.63 -13.89
CA ASP A 137 -3.80 13.81 -13.93
C ASP A 137 -3.85 14.59 -12.60
N GLU A 138 -3.31 14.03 -11.52
CA GLU A 138 -3.03 14.80 -10.30
C GLU A 138 -1.84 15.73 -10.46
N GLY A 139 -0.88 15.40 -11.33
CA GLY A 139 0.27 16.26 -11.63
C GLY A 139 -0.16 17.67 -12.02
N PRO A 140 -1.03 17.84 -13.03
CA PRO A 140 -1.60 19.13 -13.40
C PRO A 140 -2.32 19.86 -12.25
N LYS A 141 -3.04 19.14 -11.37
CA LYS A 141 -3.69 19.72 -10.18
C LYS A 141 -2.68 20.28 -9.17
N MET A 142 -1.45 19.77 -9.18
CA MET A 142 -0.33 20.24 -8.37
C MET A 142 0.59 21.24 -9.12
N GLY A 143 0.21 21.67 -10.33
CA GLY A 143 1.02 22.56 -11.17
C GLY A 143 2.22 21.88 -11.84
N LEU A 144 2.21 20.55 -11.91
CA LEU A 144 3.22 19.74 -12.59
C LEU A 144 2.73 19.35 -13.99
N GLU A 145 3.62 19.19 -14.95
CA GLU A 145 3.27 18.68 -16.29
C GLU A 145 2.76 17.23 -16.22
N GLY A 146 3.21 16.46 -15.23
CA GLY A 146 2.79 15.10 -14.96
C GLY A 146 3.62 14.47 -13.84
N ILE A 147 3.24 13.26 -13.42
CA ILE A 147 3.98 12.46 -12.43
C ILE A 147 4.63 11.30 -13.16
N ALA A 148 5.96 11.33 -13.29
CA ALA A 148 6.70 10.29 -14.02
C ALA A 148 6.66 8.95 -13.29
N ALA A 149 6.91 8.94 -11.97
CA ALA A 149 6.90 7.76 -11.13
C ALA A 149 6.27 8.07 -9.77
N ILE A 150 5.65 7.06 -9.16
CA ILE A 150 5.09 7.14 -7.80
C ILE A 150 5.37 5.83 -7.06
N HIS A 151 5.54 5.92 -5.75
CA HIS A 151 5.70 4.79 -4.83
C HIS A 151 4.35 4.40 -4.20
N GLY A 152 4.35 3.33 -3.41
CA GLY A 152 3.20 2.93 -2.58
C GLY A 152 2.71 1.51 -2.85
N SER A 153 3.39 0.77 -3.71
CA SER A 153 3.18 -0.66 -3.91
C SER A 153 3.85 -1.48 -2.80
N PRO A 154 3.46 -2.76 -2.61
CA PRO A 154 4.10 -3.66 -1.65
C PRO A 154 5.41 -4.26 -2.17
N TRP A 155 5.87 -3.84 -3.34
CA TRP A 155 6.99 -4.44 -4.05
C TRP A 155 8.34 -3.97 -3.50
N VAL A 156 9.40 -4.72 -3.77
CA VAL A 156 10.71 -4.49 -3.13
C VAL A 156 11.30 -3.14 -3.50
N TYR A 157 11.09 -2.64 -4.72
CA TYR A 157 11.58 -1.32 -5.13
C TYR A 157 10.97 -0.17 -4.31
N ASP A 158 9.78 -0.34 -3.72
CA ASP A 158 9.14 0.65 -2.84
C ASP A 158 9.44 0.41 -1.36
N THR A 159 9.70 -0.84 -0.97
CA THR A 159 9.86 -1.22 0.45
C THR A 159 11.32 -1.35 0.90
N TYR A 160 12.27 -1.35 -0.05
CA TYR A 160 13.69 -1.39 0.23
C TYR A 160 14.24 0.01 0.47
N VAL A 161 14.56 0.32 1.73
CA VAL A 161 15.14 1.60 2.14
C VAL A 161 16.43 1.40 2.93
N PRO A 162 17.41 2.31 2.78
CA PRO A 162 18.63 2.23 3.56
C PRO A 162 18.39 2.71 5.01
N ILE A 163 19.16 2.19 5.96
CA ILE A 163 19.22 2.67 7.34
C ILE A 163 20.68 2.90 7.70
N PHE A 164 21.01 4.13 8.06
CA PHE A 164 22.36 4.54 8.47
C PHE A 164 22.35 5.12 9.88
N PHE A 165 23.23 4.59 10.72
CA PHE A 165 23.59 5.13 12.02
C PHE A 165 25.05 5.60 12.01
N ALA A 166 25.29 6.82 12.48
CA ALA A 166 26.61 7.39 12.63
C ALA A 166 26.63 8.26 13.90
N GLY A 167 27.68 8.16 14.70
CA GLY A 167 27.75 8.84 15.99
C GLY A 167 28.84 8.30 16.90
N ASN A 168 28.92 8.86 18.11
CA ASN A 168 29.94 8.52 19.09
C ASN A 168 29.88 7.04 19.50
N GLY A 169 31.00 6.33 19.40
CA GLY A 169 31.10 4.92 19.80
C GLY A 169 30.32 3.93 18.92
N ILE A 170 29.72 4.37 17.80
CA ILE A 170 29.07 3.48 16.85
C ILE A 170 30.15 2.90 15.91
N PRO A 171 30.37 1.57 15.90
CA PRO A 171 31.38 0.97 15.05
C PRO A 171 30.99 1.07 13.58
N ALA A 172 31.98 1.31 12.71
CA ALA A 172 31.79 1.25 11.27
C ALA A 172 31.62 -0.20 10.82
N GLN A 173 30.45 -0.52 10.25
CA GLN A 173 30.15 -1.84 9.73
C GLN A 173 29.01 -1.78 8.70
N THR A 174 28.97 -2.80 7.84
CA THR A 174 27.87 -3.00 6.88
C THR A 174 27.09 -4.23 7.28
N ILE A 175 25.78 -4.07 7.44
CA ILE A 175 24.88 -5.13 7.85
C ILE A 175 24.00 -5.53 6.67
N ASN A 176 24.06 -6.80 6.28
CA ASN A 176 23.33 -7.32 5.12
C ASN A 176 22.06 -8.11 5.50
N ARG A 177 21.80 -8.33 6.80
CA ARG A 177 20.54 -8.97 7.24
C ARG A 177 19.37 -8.02 7.07
N ARG A 178 18.17 -8.58 6.91
CA ARG A 178 16.94 -7.78 6.86
C ARG A 178 16.71 -7.05 8.18
N VAL A 179 16.35 -5.76 8.07
CA VAL A 179 15.94 -4.85 9.15
C VAL A 179 14.70 -4.09 8.69
N SER A 180 14.06 -3.34 9.60
CA SER A 180 12.91 -2.50 9.28
C SER A 180 13.11 -1.07 9.76
N PRO A 181 12.54 -0.06 9.07
CA PRO A 181 12.46 1.30 9.61
C PRO A 181 11.81 1.39 11.00
N THR A 182 10.96 0.42 11.37
CA THR A 182 10.37 0.34 12.72
C THR A 182 11.41 0.12 13.82
N ASP A 183 12.59 -0.40 13.46
CA ASP A 183 13.70 -0.67 14.38
C ASP A 183 14.48 0.61 14.73
N ILE A 184 14.32 1.69 13.95
CA ILE A 184 15.09 2.93 14.12
C ILE A 184 14.82 3.58 15.48
N ALA A 185 13.54 3.81 15.80
CA ALA A 185 13.14 4.47 17.04
C ALA A 185 13.55 3.70 18.31
N PRO A 186 13.30 2.38 18.46
CA PRO A 186 13.76 1.63 19.62
C PRO A 186 15.29 1.54 19.69
N THR A 187 16.00 1.51 18.55
CA THR A 187 17.47 1.59 18.52
C THR A 187 17.99 2.90 19.10
N ILE A 188 17.43 4.04 18.68
CA ILE A 188 17.82 5.36 19.20
C ILE A 188 17.50 5.45 20.70
N ALA A 189 16.31 5.02 21.11
CA ALA A 189 15.92 5.06 22.52
C ALA A 189 16.84 4.20 23.39
N ARG A 190 17.21 3.00 22.91
CA ARG A 190 18.15 2.11 23.59
C ARG A 190 19.56 2.72 23.67
N TYR A 191 20.06 3.31 22.58
CA TYR A 191 21.35 3.99 22.53
C TYR A 191 21.42 5.17 23.52
N LEU A 192 20.34 5.95 23.65
CA LEU A 192 20.22 7.08 24.57
C LEU A 192 19.85 6.67 26.01
N ASN A 193 19.64 5.38 26.27
CA ASN A 193 19.16 4.87 27.56
C ASN A 193 17.85 5.52 28.05
N ILE A 194 16.88 5.68 27.14
CA ILE A 194 15.54 6.19 27.42
C ILE A 194 14.46 5.14 27.09
N LYS A 195 13.25 5.36 27.61
CA LYS A 195 12.09 4.49 27.35
C LYS A 195 11.72 4.52 25.86
N PHE A 196 11.29 3.38 25.32
CA PHE A 196 10.80 3.28 23.95
C PHE A 196 9.49 4.05 23.75
N PRO A 197 9.22 4.56 22.53
CA PRO A 197 7.91 5.09 22.18
C PRO A 197 6.80 4.07 22.44
N SER A 198 5.62 4.52 22.91
CA SER A 198 4.53 3.65 23.34
C SER A 198 3.92 2.77 22.25
N GLY A 199 4.07 3.14 20.98
CA GLY A 199 3.62 2.37 19.81
C GLY A 199 4.75 1.70 19.04
N SER A 200 5.94 1.56 19.64
CA SER A 200 7.06 0.90 18.98
C SER A 200 6.80 -0.60 18.83
N ILE A 201 7.04 -1.13 17.63
CA ILE A 201 6.87 -2.56 17.28
C ILE A 201 8.16 -3.20 16.77
N GLY A 202 9.21 -2.41 16.58
CA GLY A 202 10.51 -2.89 16.13
C GLY A 202 11.42 -3.26 17.29
N ASP A 203 12.55 -3.87 16.96
CA ASP A 203 13.54 -4.29 17.93
C ASP A 203 14.80 -3.41 17.82
N PRO A 204 15.49 -3.09 18.93
CA PRO A 204 16.78 -2.40 18.85
C PRO A 204 17.79 -3.17 18.01
N LEU A 205 18.49 -2.46 17.12
CA LEU A 205 19.60 -2.99 16.34
C LEU A 205 20.85 -3.01 17.23
N GLU A 206 21.17 -4.19 17.76
CA GLU A 206 22.30 -4.39 18.68
C GLU A 206 23.65 -3.98 18.07
N GLU A 207 23.76 -3.97 16.74
CA GLU A 207 24.93 -3.51 16.00
C GLU A 207 25.27 -2.03 16.22
N VAL A 208 24.29 -1.23 16.67
CA VAL A 208 24.46 0.20 16.97
C VAL A 208 24.95 0.43 18.41
N MET A 209 24.90 -0.58 19.27
CA MET A 209 25.19 -0.42 20.69
C MET A 209 26.70 -0.29 20.93
N VAL A 210 27.07 0.69 21.77
CA VAL A 210 28.45 0.84 22.25
C VAL A 210 28.74 -0.37 23.16
N LYS A 211 29.76 -1.16 22.81
CA LYS A 211 30.25 -2.19 23.72
C LYS A 211 30.74 -1.51 24.99
N LYS A 212 30.16 -1.89 26.14
CA LYS A 212 30.75 -1.55 27.44
C LYS A 212 31.93 -2.51 27.64
N ASP A 213 33.13 -1.95 27.72
CA ASP A 213 34.29 -2.65 28.28
C ASP A 213 34.09 -2.94 29.78
#